data_AF-A0A2E2V0G3-F1
#
_entry.id   AF-A0A2E2V0G3-F1
#
_cell.length_a   1.000
_cell.length_b   1.000
_cell.length_c   1.000
_cell.angle_alpha   90.00
_cell.angle_beta   90.00
_cell.angle_gamma   90.00
#
_symmetry.space_group_name_H-M   'P 1'
#
loop_
_entity.id
_entity.type
_entity.pdbx_description
1 polymer ?
#
loop_
_entity_poly.entity_id
_entity_poly.type
_entity_poly.pdbx_seq_one_letter_code
_entity_poly.pdbx_strand_id
1 'polypeptide(L)'
;MAILHWKLQRLSAILLVPAIIYMVLYLLNISQFTYYQIVSDITSFWGLTFIIFVSPILFLHSSLGIETIMEDYIHDDVMQRFFINFSKVFHIILFAITLVSLIIIKGS
;
A
#
# COMPACT_ATOMS: atom_id res chain seq x y z
N MET A 1 -8.26 -4.96 -21.65
CA MET A 1 -7.51 -4.99 -20.38
C MET A 1 -6.91 -3.61 -20.04
N ALA A 2 -6.25 -2.92 -20.97
CA ALA A 2 -5.63 -1.60 -20.74
C ALA A 2 -6.57 -0.49 -20.18
N ILE A 3 -7.82 -0.39 -20.65
CA ILE A 3 -8.77 0.62 -20.15
C ILE A 3 -9.09 0.40 -18.66
N LEU A 4 -9.28 -0.86 -18.24
CA LEU A 4 -9.53 -1.19 -16.84
C LEU A 4 -8.29 -0.87 -15.99
N HIS A 5 -7.11 -1.27 -16.47
CA HIS A 5 -5.82 -0.97 -15.83
C HIS A 5 -5.65 0.53 -15.58
N TRP A 6 -5.86 1.35 -16.61
CA TRP A 6 -5.79 2.81 -16.51
C TRP A 6 -6.83 3.39 -15.54
N LYS A 7 -8.08 2.92 -15.60
CA LYS A 7 -9.14 3.38 -14.68
C LYS A 7 -8.80 3.06 -13.22
N LEU A 8 -8.28 1.86 -12.95
CA LEU A 8 -7.87 1.47 -11.60
C LEU A 8 -6.70 2.31 -11.09
N GLN A 9 -5.71 2.65 -11.93
CA GLN A 9 -4.64 3.58 -11.55
C GLN A 9 -5.18 4.96 -11.15
N ARG A 10 -6.12 5.53 -11.91
CA ARG A 10 -6.70 6.86 -11.63
C ARG A 10 -7.58 6.84 -10.38
N LEU A 11 -8.43 5.84 -10.24
CA LEU A 11 -9.30 5.70 -9.07
C LEU A 11 -8.50 5.51 -7.78
N SER A 12 -7.50 4.61 -7.81
CA SER A 12 -6.63 4.38 -6.65
C SER A 12 -5.82 5.63 -6.29
N ALA A 13 -5.30 6.38 -7.28
CA ALA A 13 -4.62 7.64 -7.03
C ALA A 13 -5.52 8.66 -6.33
N ILE A 14 -6.76 8.86 -6.80
CA ILE A 14 -7.70 9.80 -6.20
C ILE A 14 -8.00 9.43 -4.74
N LEU A 15 -8.17 8.14 -4.43
CA LEU A 15 -8.39 7.66 -3.07
C LEU A 15 -7.14 7.81 -2.19
N LEU A 16 -5.95 7.60 -2.75
CA LEU A 16 -4.69 7.68 -2.01
C LEU A 16 -4.24 9.11 -1.71
N VAL A 17 -4.52 10.10 -2.55
CA VAL A 17 -4.11 11.49 -2.32
C VAL A 17 -4.48 12.00 -0.91
N PRO A 18 -5.75 11.97 -0.46
CA PRO A 18 -6.09 12.42 0.89
C PRO A 18 -5.50 11.53 1.98
N ALA A 19 -5.44 10.21 1.76
CA ALA A 19 -4.88 9.27 2.72
C ALA A 19 -3.38 9.51 2.97
N ILE A 20 -2.62 9.74 1.89
CA ILE A 20 -1.19 10.04 1.97
C ILE A 20 -0.95 11.40 2.61
N ILE A 21 -1.77 12.42 2.31
CA ILE A 21 -1.68 13.72 3.00
C ILE A 21 -1.85 13.53 4.51
N TYR A 22 -2.90 12.81 4.94
CA TYR A 22 -3.11 12.52 6.36
C TYR A 22 -1.93 11.77 6.98
N MET A 23 -1.44 10.71 6.32
CA MET A 23 -0.32 9.91 6.79
C MET A 23 0.97 10.73 6.90
N VAL A 24 1.27 11.61 5.93
CA VAL A 24 2.43 12.50 5.97
C VAL A 24 2.32 13.46 7.14
N LEU A 25 1.16 14.07 7.38
CA LEU A 25 0.95 14.94 8.54
C LEU A 25 1.10 14.18 9.86
N TYR A 26 0.64 12.93 9.95
CA TYR A 26 0.86 12.07 11.11
C TYR A 26 2.36 11.81 11.34
N LEU A 27 3.08 11.43 10.29
CA LEU A 27 4.53 11.15 10.34
C LEU A 27 5.37 12.38 10.69
N LEU A 28 4.99 13.56 10.21
CA LEU A 28 5.68 14.82 10.58
C LEU A 28 5.58 15.13 12.08
N ASN A 29 4.49 14.71 12.73
CA ASN A 29 4.28 14.91 14.16
C ASN A 29 4.71 13.71 15.02
N ILE A 30 5.19 12.62 14.42
CA ILE A 30 5.43 11.36 15.14
C ILE A 30 6.47 11.49 16.26
N SER A 31 7.41 12.43 16.13
CA SER A 31 8.44 12.72 17.15
C SER A 31 7.86 13.27 18.45
N GLN A 32 6.62 13.76 18.45
CA GLN A 32 5.92 14.26 19.62
C GLN A 32 5.21 13.14 20.40
N PHE A 33 5.12 11.93 19.84
CA PHE A 33 4.44 10.80 20.45
C PHE A 33 5.43 9.84 21.12
N THR A 34 5.05 9.35 22.29
CA THR A 34 5.69 8.20 22.93
C THR A 34 5.31 6.92 22.20
N TYR A 35 6.09 5.84 22.39
CA TYR A 35 5.77 4.51 21.86
C TYR A 35 4.33 4.08 22.18
N TYR A 36 3.89 4.25 23.44
CA TYR A 36 2.54 3.86 23.87
C TYR A 36 1.43 4.66 23.18
N GLN A 37 1.67 5.95 22.90
CA GLN A 37 0.70 6.78 22.16
C GLN A 37 0.59 6.30 20.71
N ILE A 38 1.70 5.98 20.04
CA ILE A 38 1.68 5.44 18.67
C ILE A 38 0.94 4.11 18.62
N VAL A 39 1.21 3.20 19.56
CA VAL A 39 0.50 1.91 19.66
C VAL A 39 -1.00 2.15 19.85
N SER A 40 -1.38 3.05 20.77
CA SER A 40 -2.79 3.41 21.01
C SER A 40 -3.46 3.99 19.76
N ASP A 41 -2.78 4.84 19.00
CA ASP A 41 -3.33 5.45 17.78
C ASP A 41 -3.55 4.40 16.69
N ILE A 42 -2.53 3.58 16.41
CA ILE A 42 -2.57 2.54 15.37
C ILE A 42 -3.63 1.48 15.68
N THR A 43 -3.78 1.11 16.96
CA THR A 43 -4.73 0.07 17.41
C THR A 43 -6.13 0.61 17.71
N SER A 44 -6.33 1.94 17.66
CA SER A 44 -7.65 2.56 17.78
C SER A 44 -8.56 2.11 16.63
N PHE A 45 -9.88 2.27 16.81
CA PHE A 45 -10.86 2.00 15.75
C PHE A 45 -10.52 2.74 14.45
N TRP A 46 -10.18 4.03 14.55
CA TRP A 46 -9.83 4.86 13.40
C TRP A 46 -8.50 4.44 12.75
N GLY A 47 -7.47 4.16 13.53
CA GLY A 47 -6.17 3.71 13.03
C GLY A 47 -6.27 2.38 12.28
N LEU A 48 -6.95 1.40 12.87
CA LEU A 48 -7.19 0.10 12.24
C LEU A 48 -8.01 0.23 10.96
N THR A 49 -9.12 0.97 10.98
CA THR A 49 -9.92 1.21 9.78
C THR A 49 -9.09 1.90 8.70
N PHE A 50 -8.36 2.96 9.03
CA PHE A 50 -7.51 3.65 8.07
C PHE A 50 -6.51 2.70 7.40
N ILE A 51 -5.72 1.95 8.19
CA ILE A 51 -4.67 1.08 7.66
C ILE A 51 -5.27 -0.07 6.85
N ILE A 52 -6.34 -0.71 7.32
CA ILE A 52 -6.98 -1.85 6.64
C ILE A 52 -7.57 -1.44 5.28
N PHE A 53 -8.15 -0.24 5.17
CA PHE A 53 -8.74 0.21 3.91
C PHE A 53 -7.73 0.86 2.96
N VAL A 54 -6.73 1.58 3.47
CA VAL A 54 -5.74 2.28 2.64
C VAL A 54 -4.69 1.33 2.09
N SER A 55 -4.21 0.37 2.90
CA SER A 55 -3.15 -0.56 2.48
C SER A 55 -3.45 -1.36 1.20
N PRO A 56 -4.64 -1.97 0.98
CA PRO A 56 -4.89 -2.69 -0.26
C PRO A 56 -4.94 -1.76 -1.47
N ILE A 57 -5.44 -0.52 -1.31
CA ILE A 57 -5.46 0.49 -2.38
C ILE A 57 -4.03 0.92 -2.73
N LEU A 58 -3.18 1.11 -1.72
CA LEU A 58 -1.77 1.46 -1.88
C LEU A 58 -1.01 0.37 -2.65
N PHE A 59 -1.15 -0.89 -2.22
CA PHE A 59 -0.47 -2.01 -2.88
C PHE A 59 -1.00 -2.27 -4.28
N LEU A 60 -2.30 -2.09 -4.52
CA LEU A 60 -2.87 -2.12 -5.87
C LEU A 60 -2.26 -1.02 -6.75
N HIS A 61 -2.25 0.23 -6.28
CA HIS A 61 -1.72 1.36 -7.04
C HIS A 61 -0.24 1.16 -7.41
N SER A 62 0.57 0.75 -6.42
CA SER A 62 1.99 0.45 -6.60
C SER A 62 2.20 -0.69 -7.60
N SER A 63 1.43 -1.79 -7.48
CA SER A 63 1.54 -2.94 -8.39
C SER A 63 1.21 -2.57 -9.83
N LEU A 64 0.17 -1.75 -10.06
CA LEU A 64 -0.20 -1.30 -11.41
C LEU A 64 0.83 -0.31 -11.97
N GLY A 65 1.43 0.54 -11.13
CA GLY A 65 2.44 1.50 -11.56
C GLY A 65 3.75 0.83 -11.98
N ILE A 66 4.23 -0.13 -11.18
CA ILE A 66 5.45 -0.86 -11.54
C ILE A 66 5.23 -1.80 -12.73
N GLU A 67 4.03 -2.35 -12.92
CA GLU A 67 3.67 -3.12 -14.12
C GLU A 67 3.88 -2.28 -15.38
N THR A 68 3.40 -1.01 -15.40
CA THR A 68 3.63 -0.13 -16.56
C THR A 68 5.11 0.17 -16.82
N ILE A 69 5.92 0.33 -15.77
CA ILE A 69 7.36 0.54 -15.92
C ILE A 69 8.01 -0.74 -16.49
N MET A 70 7.64 -1.92 -16.01
CA MET A 70 8.20 -3.17 -16.52
C MET A 70 7.82 -3.42 -17.99
N GLU A 71 6.59 -3.08 -18.36
CA GLU A 71 6.11 -3.13 -19.76
C GLU A 71 6.92 -2.23 -20.69
N ASP A 72 7.32 -1.04 -20.23
CA ASP A 72 8.08 -0.06 -21.03
C ASP A 72 9.58 -0.39 -21.14
N TYR A 73 10.17 -1.02 -20.10
CA TYR A 73 11.63 -1.13 -19.99
C TYR A 73 12.20 -2.55 -20.14
N ILE A 74 11.38 -3.61 -20.02
CA ILE A 74 11.83 -5.00 -20.17
C ILE A 74 11.39 -5.54 -21.52
N HIS A 75 12.33 -5.69 -22.45
CA HIS A 75 12.05 -6.10 -23.83
C HIS A 75 12.01 -7.63 -24.03
N ASP A 76 12.60 -8.40 -23.11
CA ASP A 76 12.47 -9.85 -23.13
C ASP A 76 11.11 -10.26 -22.54
N ASP A 77 10.25 -10.82 -23.39
CA ASP A 77 8.88 -11.20 -23.05
C ASP A 77 8.78 -12.17 -21.86
N VAL A 78 9.75 -13.08 -21.70
CA VAL A 78 9.74 -14.07 -20.62
C VAL A 78 10.11 -13.40 -19.30
N MET A 79 11.16 -12.60 -19.30
CA MET A 79 11.59 -11.82 -18.15
C MET A 79 10.53 -10.81 -17.74
N GLN A 80 9.93 -10.10 -18.69
CA GLN A 80 8.89 -9.11 -18.40
C GLN A 80 7.72 -9.74 -17.64
N ARG A 81 7.17 -10.85 -18.16
CA ARG A 81 6.08 -11.58 -17.49
C ARG A 81 6.50 -12.12 -16.12
N PHE A 82 7.72 -12.63 -15.99
CA PHE A 82 8.23 -13.11 -14.71
C PHE A 82 8.25 -11.99 -13.67
N PHE A 83 8.83 -10.84 -13.99
CA PHE A 83 8.93 -9.71 -13.06
C PHE A 83 7.58 -9.08 -12.72
N ILE A 84 6.66 -8.98 -13.67
CA ILE A 84 5.29 -8.50 -13.41
C ILE A 84 4.58 -9.44 -12.44
N ASN A 85 4.65 -10.76 -12.65
CA ASN A 85 4.02 -11.73 -11.75
C ASN A 85 4.68 -11.75 -10.37
N PHE A 86 6.02 -11.67 -10.32
CA PHE A 86 6.77 -11.55 -9.08
C PHE A 86 6.35 -10.31 -8.30
N SER A 87 6.23 -9.16 -8.96
CA SER A 87 5.76 -7.92 -8.35
C SER A 87 4.35 -8.07 -7.76
N LYS A 88 3.41 -8.68 -8.50
CA LYS A 88 2.04 -8.92 -8.01
C LYS A 88 2.02 -9.77 -6.74
N VAL A 89 2.79 -10.86 -6.72
CA VAL A 89 2.92 -11.74 -5.53
C VAL A 89 3.57 -10.98 -4.37
N PHE A 90 4.61 -10.20 -4.64
CA PHE A 90 5.30 -9.40 -3.63
C PHE A 90 4.36 -8.39 -2.95
N HIS A 91 3.52 -7.69 -3.72
CA HIS A 91 2.52 -6.76 -3.16
C HIS A 91 1.46 -7.47 -2.30
N ILE A 92 1.04 -8.69 -2.67
CA ILE A 92 0.13 -9.50 -1.85
C ILE A 92 0.80 -9.89 -0.52
N ILE A 93 2.07 -10.29 -0.57
CA ILE A 93 2.84 -10.63 0.64
C ILE A 93 2.98 -9.40 1.56
N LEU A 94 3.29 -8.22 1.01
CA LEU A 94 3.37 -6.99 1.80
C LEU A 94 2.03 -6.63 2.46
N PHE A 95 0.91 -6.84 1.76
CA PHE A 95 -0.41 -6.67 2.36
C PHE A 95 -0.65 -7.64 3.52
N ALA A 96 -0.34 -8.92 3.34
CA ALA A 96 -0.45 -9.91 4.40
C ALA A 96 0.42 -9.57 5.62
N ILE A 97 1.67 -9.14 5.40
CA ILE A 97 2.58 -8.69 6.46
C ILE A 97 1.99 -7.50 7.21
N THR A 98 1.37 -6.55 6.51
CA THR A 98 0.68 -5.40 7.13
C THR A 98 -0.42 -5.86 8.08
N LEU A 99 -1.28 -6.79 7.65
CA LEU A 99 -2.34 -7.34 8.49
C LEU A 99 -1.82 -8.11 9.70
N VAL A 100 -0.81 -8.96 9.50
CA VAL A 100 -0.16 -9.71 10.59
C VAL A 100 0.46 -8.75 11.61
N SER A 101 1.11 -7.68 11.13
CA SER A 101 1.70 -6.66 12.00
C SER A 101 0.63 -5.97 12.86
N LEU A 102 -0.52 -5.60 12.29
CA LEU A 102 -1.63 -5.02 13.05
C LEU A 102 -2.17 -5.97 14.12
N ILE A 103 -2.27 -7.27 13.83
CA ILE A 103 -2.72 -8.28 14.80
C ILE A 103 -1.72 -8.39 15.95
N ILE A 104 -0.42 -8.43 15.65
CA ILE A 104 0.64 -8.52 16.66
C ILE A 104 0.63 -7.27 17.55
N ILE A 105 0.59 -6.06 16.96
CA ILE A 105 0.60 -4.79 17.70
C ILE A 105 -0.66 -4.62 18.57
N LYS A 106 -1.82 -5.08 18.09
CA LYS A 106 -3.06 -5.02 18.87
C LYS A 106 -3.11 -6.04 20.02
N GLY A 107 -2.43 -7.17 19.85
CA GLY A 107 -2.38 -8.25 20.84
C GLY A 107 -1.31 -8.08 21.91
N SER A 108 -0.37 -7.15 21.73
CA SER A 108 0.70 -6.79 22.69
C SER A 108 0.25 -5.68 23.64
#